data_AF-A0A1W1H7W1-F1
#
_entry.id   AF-A0A1W1H7W1-F1
#
_cell.length_a   1.000
_cell.length_b   1.000
_cell.length_c   1.000
_cell.angle_alpha   90.00
_cell.angle_beta   90.00
_cell.angle_gamma   90.00
#
_symmetry.space_group_name_H-M   'P 1'
#
loop_
_entity.id
_entity.type
_entity.pdbx_description
1 polymer ?
#
loop_
_entity_poly.entity_id
_entity_poly.type
_entity_poly.pdbx_seq_one_letter_code
_entity_poly.pdbx_strand_id
1 'polypeptide(L)' 'MLQAKFSVEETQAQFLSNFKLYGFKDKSSMLREAIDHFKKEIELESLKKSADLYSEIYSEDNELKELTEDALNGWPE' A
#
# COMPACT_ATOMS: atom_id res chain seq x y z
N MET A 1 -21.34 -9.19 -6.28
CA MET A 1 -19.92 -9.36 -6.66
C MET A 1 -19.84 -9.48 -8.16
N LEU A 2 -18.90 -8.78 -8.80
CA LEU A 2 -18.64 -8.94 -10.23
C LEU A 2 -17.71 -10.14 -10.45
N GLN A 3 -17.91 -10.88 -11.54
CA GLN A 3 -17.08 -12.03 -11.90
C GLN A 3 -16.13 -11.64 -13.03
N ALA A 4 -14.86 -12.01 -12.88
CA ALA A 4 -13.85 -11.89 -13.92
C ALA A 4 -13.16 -13.25 -14.10
N LYS A 5 -12.79 -13.58 -15.34
CA LYS A 5 -11.95 -14.73 -15.65
C LYS A 5 -10.54 -14.23 -15.94
N PHE A 6 -9.55 -14.87 -15.34
CA PHE A 6 -8.14 -14.56 -15.50
C PHE A 6 -7.38 -15.87 -15.68
N SER A 7 -6.36 -15.83 -16.53
CA SER A 7 -5.40 -16.92 -16.65
C SER A 7 -4.41 -16.85 -15.49
N VAL A 8 -4.03 -18.02 -14.99
CA VAL A 8 -3.02 -18.16 -13.94
C VAL A 8 -2.06 -19.26 -14.34
N GLU A 9 -0.84 -19.17 -13.85
CA GLU A 9 0.15 -20.24 -13.99
C GLU A 9 -0.28 -21.48 -13.21
N GLU A 10 0.22 -22.66 -13.61
CA GLU A 10 -0.10 -23.92 -12.93
C GLU A 10 0.23 -23.86 -11.43
N THR A 11 1.38 -23.28 -11.08
CA THR A 11 1.83 -23.10 -9.70
C THR A 11 0.88 -22.21 -8.90
N GLN A 12 0.35 -21.16 -9.51
CA GLN A 12 -0.65 -20.27 -8.91
C GLN A 12 -1.99 -20.98 -8.71
N ALA A 13 -2.40 -21.81 -9.68
CA ALA A 13 -3.60 -22.63 -9.57
C ALA A 13 -3.50 -23.69 -8.45
N GLN A 14 -2.33 -24.31 -8.29
CA GLN A 14 -2.04 -25.26 -7.21
C GLN A 14 -2.07 -24.54 -5.85
N PHE A 15 -1.41 -23.38 -5.74
CA PHE A 15 -1.44 -22.55 -4.53
C PHE A 15 -2.87 -22.19 -4.10
N LEU A 16 -3.69 -21.69 -5.04
CA LEU A 16 -5.10 -21.39 -4.79
C LEU A 16 -5.91 -22.64 -4.43
N SER A 17 -5.56 -23.82 -4.94
CA SER A 17 -6.26 -25.07 -4.61
C SER A 17 -6.04 -25.51 -3.16
N ASN A 18 -4.97 -25.05 -2.54
CA ASN A 18 -4.67 -25.28 -1.12
C ASN A 18 -5.34 -24.27 -0.18
N PHE A 19 -6.30 -23.46 -0.65
CA PHE A 19 -6.97 -22.40 0.12
C PHE A 19 -7.44 -22.82 1.53
N LYS A 20 -7.90 -24.06 1.71
CA LYS A 20 -8.34 -24.58 3.02
C LYS A 20 -7.21 -24.68 4.04
N LEU A 21 -5.99 -24.99 3.59
CA LEU A 21 -4.82 -25.07 4.46
C LEU A 21 -4.49 -23.71 5.10
N TYR A 22 -4.88 -22.62 4.45
CA TYR A 22 -4.66 -21.25 4.90
C TYR A 22 -5.90 -20.64 5.57
N GLY A 23 -6.94 -21.44 5.85
CA GLY A 23 -8.15 -20.97 6.56
C GLY A 23 -9.18 -20.23 5.70
N PHE A 24 -9.04 -20.22 4.38
CA PHE A 24 -10.01 -19.59 3.49
C PHE A 24 -11.21 -20.50 3.22
N LYS A 25 -12.39 -19.88 3.02
CA LYS A 25 -13.63 -20.61 2.70
C LYS A 25 -13.68 -21.15 1.27
N ASP A 26 -13.07 -20.43 0.33
CA ASP A 26 -13.04 -20.73 -1.10
C ASP A 26 -11.85 -20.05 -1.79
N LYS A 27 -11.50 -20.50 -3.01
CA LYS A 27 -10.42 -19.92 -3.83
C LYS A 27 -10.59 -18.42 -4.04
N SER A 28 -11.83 -17.97 -4.23
CA SER A 28 -12.13 -16.57 -4.49
C SER A 28 -11.89 -15.69 -3.27
N SER A 29 -12.08 -16.20 -2.05
CA SER A 29 -11.80 -15.48 -0.80
C SER A 29 -10.31 -15.28 -0.60
N MET A 30 -9.51 -16.32 -0.87
CA MET A 30 -8.05 -16.23 -0.85
C MET A 30 -7.54 -15.23 -1.89
N LEU A 31 -8.07 -15.30 -3.12
CA LEU A 31 -7.65 -14.40 -4.19
C LEU A 31 -8.02 -12.94 -3.90
N ARG A 32 -9.19 -12.67 -3.32
CA ARG A 32 -9.58 -11.31 -2.92
C ARG A 32 -8.62 -10.74 -1.89
N GLU A 33 -8.27 -11.51 -0.87
CA GLU A 33 -7.31 -11.08 0.15
C GLU A 33 -5.94 -10.79 -0.47
N ALA A 34 -5.47 -11.63 -1.39
CA ALA A 34 -4.22 -11.39 -2.12
C ALA A 34 -4.26 -10.10 -2.96
N ILE A 35 -5.38 -9.83 -3.64
CA ILE A 35 -5.57 -8.59 -4.42
C ILE A 35 -5.60 -7.36 -3.48
N ASP A 36 -6.33 -7.45 -2.37
CA ASP A 36 -6.42 -6.36 -1.40
C ASP A 36 -5.07 -6.07 -0.74
N HIS A 37 -4.26 -7.10 -0.47
CA HIS A 37 -2.89 -6.95 0.00
C HIS A 37 -2.01 -6.24 -1.02
N PHE A 38 -2.00 -6.73 -2.27
CA PHE A 38 -1.20 -6.15 -3.34
C PHE A 38 -1.60 -4.69 -3.65
N LYS A 39 -2.90 -4.38 -3.57
CA LYS A 39 -3.39 -3.00 -3.69
C LYS A 39 -2.77 -2.08 -2.62
N LYS A 40 -2.77 -2.50 -1.36
CA LYS A 40 -2.19 -1.72 -0.26
C LYS A 40 -0.69 -1.50 -0.46
N GLU A 41 0.03 -2.51 -0.98
CA GLU A 41 1.45 -2.36 -1.29
C GLU A 41 1.69 -1.29 -2.36
N ILE A 42 0.94 -1.33 -3.46
CA ILE A 42 1.02 -0.31 -4.52
C ILE A 42 0.71 1.08 -3.99
N GLU A 43 -0.35 1.21 -3.19
CA GLU A 43 -0.75 2.49 -2.59
C GLU A 43 0.33 3.02 -1.64
N LEU A 44 0.93 2.15 -0.83
CA LEU A 44 2.03 2.50 0.06
C LEU A 44 3.29 2.94 -0.70
N GLU A 45 3.65 2.23 -1.77
CA GLU A 45 4.77 2.63 -2.62
C GLU A 45 4.54 4.00 -3.26
N SER A 46 3.30 4.27 -3.72
CA SER A 46 2.95 5.57 -4.28
C SER A 46 3.03 6.68 -3.22
N LEU A 47 2.60 6.39 -1.99
CA LEU A 47 2.68 7.35 -0.88
C LEU A 47 4.12 7.65 -0.47
N LYS A 48 5.00 6.64 -0.48
CA LYS A 48 6.43 6.83 -0.21
C LYS A 48 7.07 7.74 -1.27
N LYS A 49 6.81 7.45 -2.56
CA LYS A 49 7.33 8.27 -3.66
C LYS A 49 6.86 9.72 -3.58
N SER A 50 5.60 9.96 -3.20
CA SER A 50 5.13 11.33 -3.02
C SER A 50 5.78 12.00 -1.81
N ALA A 51 5.92 11.29 -0.69
CA ALA A 51 6.62 11.82 0.49
C ALA A 51 8.08 12.17 0.21
N ASP A 52 8.80 11.32 -0.55
CA ASP A 52 10.18 11.58 -0.96
C ASP A 52 10.26 12.86 -1.81
N LEU A 53 9.36 13.03 -2.77
CA LEU A 53 9.29 14.25 -3.60
C LEU A 53 8.97 15.50 -2.78
N TYR A 54 8.03 15.42 -1.83
CA TYR A 54 7.75 16.52 -0.92
C TYR A 54 8.96 16.86 -0.04
N SER A 55 9.71 15.85 0.42
CA SER A 55 10.93 16.05 1.19
C SER A 55 12.00 16.76 0.37
N GLU A 56 12.15 16.43 -0.91
CA GLU A 56 13.08 17.12 -1.82
C GLU A 56 12.70 18.60 -1.96
N ILE A 57 11.42 18.89 -2.27
CA ILE A 57 10.93 20.27 -2.39
C ILE A 57 11.11 21.05 -1.08
N TYR A 58 10.71 20.47 0.05
CA TYR A 58 10.88 21.08 1.36
C TYR A 58 12.35 21.32 1.68
N SER A 59 13.27 20.45 1.24
CA SER A 59 14.70 20.62 1.48
C SER A 59 15.32 21.81 0.73
N GLU A 60 14.67 22.29 -0.33
CA GLU A 60 15.14 23.43 -1.11
C GLU A 60 14.49 24.77 -0.68
N ASP A 61 13.36 24.70 0.04
CA ASP A 61 12.59 25.87 0.47
C ASP A 61 12.92 26.30 1.91
N ASN A 62 13.90 27.20 2.06
CA ASN A 62 14.32 27.67 3.38
C ASN A 62 13.28 28.54 4.09
N GLU A 63 12.46 29.31 3.37
CA GLU A 63 11.40 30.13 3.98
C GLU A 63 10.32 29.22 4.58
N LEU A 64 9.93 28.17 3.87
CA LEU A 64 8.99 27.18 4.37
C LEU A 64 9.54 26.43 5.59
N LYS A 65 10.83 26.08 5.62
CA LYS A 65 11.49 25.48 6.78
C LYS A 65 11.46 26.38 8.00
N GLU A 66 11.84 27.65 7.85
CA GLU A 66 11.84 28.62 8.94
C GLU A 66 10.41 28.76 9.50
N LEU A 67 9.40 28.86 8.63
CA LEU A 67 8.00 28.94 9.05
C LEU A 67 7.51 27.69 9.81
N THR A 68 7.94 26.50 9.40
CA THR A 68 7.57 25.24 10.06
C THR A 68 8.32 25.01 11.37
N GLU A 69 9.59 25.44 11.46
CA GLU A 69 10.35 25.45 12.71
C GLU A 69 9.76 26.43 13.73
N ASP A 70 9.37 27.63 13.29
CA ASP A 70 8.74 28.64 14.14
C ASP A 70 7.37 28.17 14.69
N ALA A 71 6.64 27.35 13.94
CA ALA A 71 5.36 26.78 14.36
C ALA A 71 5.48 25.78 15.53
N LEU A 72 6.67 25.26 15.82
CA LEU A 72 6.92 24.40 16.99
C LEU A 72 6.97 25.20 18.30
N ASN A 73 7.23 26.51 18.22
CA ASN A 73 7.28 27.37 19.40
C ASN A 73 5.86 27.61 19.97
N GLY A 74 5.58 27.02 21.14
CA GLY A 74 4.33 27.24 21.89
C GLY A 74 3.37 26.06 21.94
N TRP A 75 3.74 24.89 21.40
CA TRP A 75 3.01 23.66 21.66
C TRP A 75 3.38 23.10 23.06
N PRO A 76 2.39 22.68 23.86
CA PRO A 76 2.66 22.01 25.13
C PRO A 76 3.33 20.64 24.90
N GLU A 77 4.26 20.26 25.79
CA GLU A 77 4.94 18.95 25.80
C GLU A 77 3.98 17.76 25.87
#